data_AF-A0A1F7ARZ3-F1
#
_entry.id   AF-A0A1F7ARZ3-F1
#
_cell.length_a   1.000
_cell.length_b   1.000
_cell.length_c   1.000
_cell.angle_alpha   90.00
_cell.angle_beta   90.00
_cell.angle_gamma   90.00
#
_symmetry.space_group_name_H-M   'P 1'
#
loop_
_entity.id
_entity.type
_entity.pdbx_description
1 polymer ?
#
loop_
_entity_poly.entity_id
_entity_poly.type
_entity_poly.pdbx_seq_one_letter_code
_entity_poly.pdbx_strand_id
1 'polypeptide(L)'
;MKFLKQKRGSIALISLLIISAFTLLIVLAASEASISTYQIYLNESSGETAYYGAESCLEEAIMRIEGDSDFSGTTLAIDASTSCTITVTGTSEQKTISISVDYGDYSQNYEAILNIVQDGSVYNSDLVSWEEV
;
A
#
# COMPACT_ATOMS: atom_id res chain seq x y z
N MET A 1 24.22 30.85 -58.14
CA MET A 1 24.45 30.47 -56.73
C MET A 1 24.80 31.75 -55.95
N LYS A 2 23.86 32.33 -55.21
CA LYS A 2 24.04 33.60 -54.50
C LYS A 2 23.80 33.32 -53.01
N PHE A 3 24.87 33.18 -52.24
CA PHE A 3 24.79 33.03 -50.79
C PHE A 3 24.13 34.28 -50.19
N LEU A 4 23.03 34.07 -49.49
CA LEU A 4 22.26 35.10 -48.80
C LEU A 4 23.15 35.81 -47.77
N LYS A 5 23.18 37.13 -47.87
CA LYS A 5 23.84 38.07 -46.94
C LYS A 5 23.42 37.73 -45.49
N GLN A 6 24.39 37.37 -44.65
CA GLN A 6 24.21 36.91 -43.26
C GLN A 6 23.19 37.75 -42.46
N LYS A 7 22.06 37.14 -42.09
CA LYS A 7 21.10 37.68 -41.12
C LYS A 7 21.52 37.25 -39.70
N ARG A 8 22.37 38.05 -39.04
CA ARG A 8 22.77 37.83 -37.62
C ARG A 8 21.57 37.66 -36.68
N GLY A 9 20.45 38.34 -36.95
CA GLY A 9 19.21 38.20 -36.16
C GLY A 9 18.50 36.85 -36.32
N SER A 10 18.61 36.18 -37.47
CA SER A 10 17.97 34.88 -37.69
C SER A 10 18.67 33.76 -36.92
N ILE A 11 20.00 33.86 -36.78
CA ILE A 11 20.80 32.89 -36.01
C ILE A 11 20.49 33.02 -34.51
N ALA A 12 20.37 34.25 -34.00
CA ALA A 12 20.01 34.51 -32.61
C ALA A 12 18.62 33.95 -32.23
N LEU A 13 17.63 34.07 -33.12
CA LEU A 13 16.29 33.53 -32.90
C LEU A 13 16.27 31.99 -32.93
N ILE A 14 17.03 31.37 -33.84
CA ILE A 14 17.13 29.92 -33.90
C ILE A 14 17.83 29.37 -32.65
N SER A 15 18.91 30.01 -32.19
CA SER A 15 19.57 29.60 -30.94
C SER A 15 18.66 29.75 -29.72
N LEU A 16 17.87 30.83 -29.65
CA LEU A 16 16.91 31.04 -28.57
C LEU A 16 15.84 29.95 -28.56
N LEU A 17 15.31 29.60 -29.74
CA LEU A 17 14.32 28.54 -29.88
C LEU A 17 14.86 27.19 -29.43
N ILE A 18 16.08 26.85 -29.85
CA ILE A 18 16.74 25.60 -29.45
C ILE A 18 16.91 25.57 -27.92
N ILE A 19 17.44 26.62 -27.33
CA ILE A 19 17.63 26.71 -25.87
C ILE A 19 16.27 26.58 -25.15
N SER A 20 15.23 27.28 -25.61
CA SER A 20 13.90 27.20 -24.99
C SER A 20 13.29 25.79 -25.06
N ALA A 21 13.48 25.10 -26.18
CA ALA A 21 13.01 23.73 -26.35
C ALA A 21 13.73 22.78 -25.38
N PHE A 22 15.05 22.91 -25.23
CA PHE A 22 15.81 22.12 -24.27
C PHE A 22 15.43 22.41 -22.82
N THR A 23 15.22 23.67 -22.45
CA THR A 23 14.78 24.02 -21.09
C THR A 23 13.40 23.44 -20.77
N LEU A 24 12.47 23.42 -21.74
CA LEU A 24 11.16 22.82 -21.56
C LEU A 24 11.25 21.31 -21.31
N LEU A 25 12.12 20.61 -22.06
CA LEU A 25 12.34 19.17 -21.86
C LEU A 25 12.88 18.86 -20.46
N ILE A 26 13.81 19.67 -19.95
CA ILE A 26 14.37 19.50 -18.60
C ILE A 26 13.29 19.71 -17.54
N VAL A 27 12.45 20.74 -17.68
CA VAL A 27 11.37 21.04 -16.72
C VAL A 27 10.33 19.92 -16.69
N LEU A 28 9.96 19.38 -17.85
CA LEU A 28 9.02 18.27 -17.94
C LEU A 28 9.58 17.01 -17.25
N ALA A 29 10.83 16.65 -17.53
CA ALA A 29 11.48 15.51 -16.91
C ALA A 29 11.56 15.65 -15.37
N ALA A 30 11.89 16.86 -14.87
CA ALA A 30 11.92 17.12 -13.43
C ALA A 30 10.53 17.05 -12.78
N SER A 31 9.48 17.46 -13.51
CA SER A 31 8.10 17.41 -13.03
C SER A 31 7.58 15.98 -12.90
N GLU A 32 7.85 15.13 -13.90
CA GLU A 32 7.50 13.71 -13.87
C GLU A 32 8.24 12.98 -12.73
N ALA A 33 9.54 13.23 -12.56
CA ALA A 33 10.32 12.67 -11.46
C ALA A 33 9.78 13.06 -10.07
N SER A 34 9.33 14.31 -9.92
CA SER A 34 8.74 14.80 -8.68
C SER A 34 7.41 14.14 -8.36
N ILE A 35 6.54 13.96 -9.36
CA ILE A 35 5.24 13.27 -9.21
C ILE A 35 5.47 11.80 -8.85
N SER A 36 6.42 11.14 -9.53
CA SER A 36 6.81 9.76 -9.24
C SER A 36 7.29 9.58 -7.80
N THR A 37 8.15 10.48 -7.31
CA THR A 37 8.68 10.41 -5.94
C THR A 37 7.56 10.60 -4.91
N TYR A 38 6.61 11.52 -5.18
CA TYR A 38 5.46 11.75 -4.31
C TYR A 38 4.53 10.53 -4.23
N GLN A 39 4.26 9.88 -5.37
CA GLN A 39 3.46 8.64 -5.39
C GLN A 39 4.13 7.50 -4.63
N ILE A 40 5.46 7.35 -4.74
CA ILE A 40 6.22 6.35 -3.98
C ILE A 40 6.08 6.61 -2.47
N TYR A 41 6.28 7.85 -2.01
CA TYR A 41 6.17 8.18 -0.59
C TYR A 41 4.77 7.96 -0.03
N LEU A 42 3.73 8.32 -0.79
CA LEU A 42 2.34 8.07 -0.37
C LEU A 42 2.03 6.57 -0.27
N ASN A 43 2.51 5.77 -1.23
CA ASN A 43 2.32 4.32 -1.20
C ASN A 43 3.08 3.67 -0.04
N GLU A 44 4.31 4.12 0.24
CA GLU A 44 5.10 3.62 1.37
C GLU A 44 4.43 3.95 2.71
N SER A 45 4.00 5.20 2.90
CA SER A 45 3.33 5.62 4.14
C SER A 45 1.95 4.98 4.31
N SER A 46 1.20 4.79 3.23
CA SER A 46 -0.11 4.11 3.27
C SER A 46 0.04 2.63 3.53
N GLY A 47 1.06 1.99 2.92
CA GLY A 47 1.41 0.59 3.16
C GLY A 47 1.83 0.32 4.60
N GLU A 48 2.65 1.20 5.19
CA GLU A 48 3.04 1.10 6.61
C GLU A 48 1.83 1.23 7.54
N THR A 49 0.93 2.18 7.26
CA THR A 49 -0.31 2.35 8.04
C THR A 49 -1.23 1.13 7.91
N ALA A 50 -1.39 0.61 6.69
CA ALA A 50 -2.19 -0.58 6.44
C ALA A 50 -1.60 -1.81 7.14
N TYR A 51 -0.28 -1.97 7.12
CA TYR A 51 0.43 -3.07 7.79
C TYR A 51 0.21 -3.03 9.32
N TYR A 52 0.39 -1.88 9.96
CA TYR A 52 0.13 -1.76 11.41
C TYR A 52 -1.34 -1.93 11.77
N GLY A 53 -2.24 -1.47 10.90
CA GLY A 53 -3.67 -1.74 11.05
C GLY A 53 -3.98 -3.24 10.96
N ALA A 54 -3.34 -3.94 10.03
CA ALA A 54 -3.52 -5.37 9.83
C ALA A 54 -3.01 -6.18 11.03
N GLU A 55 -1.82 -5.85 11.56
CA GLU A 55 -1.26 -6.47 12.78
C GLU A 55 -2.20 -6.29 13.98
N SER A 56 -2.74 -5.09 14.18
CA SER A 56 -3.69 -4.82 15.27
C SER A 56 -4.95 -5.69 15.13
N CYS A 57 -5.42 -5.89 13.90
CA CYS A 57 -6.59 -6.72 13.62
C CYS A 57 -6.28 -8.22 13.71
N LEU A 58 -5.05 -8.63 13.43
CA LEU A 58 -4.58 -9.99 13.62
C LEU A 58 -4.54 -10.35 15.11
N GLU A 59 -3.98 -9.48 15.95
CA GLU A 59 -3.96 -9.67 17.40
C GLU A 59 -5.37 -9.78 17.98
N GLU A 60 -6.28 -8.89 17.57
CA GLU A 60 -7.68 -8.94 18.01
C GLU A 60 -8.39 -10.22 17.51
N ALA A 61 -8.12 -10.66 16.28
CA ALA A 61 -8.67 -11.90 15.75
C ALA A 61 -8.18 -13.11 16.56
N ILE A 62 -6.89 -13.18 16.87
CA ILE A 62 -6.28 -14.22 17.70
C ILE A 62 -6.95 -14.24 19.08
N MET A 63 -7.01 -13.10 19.77
CA MET A 63 -7.64 -13.02 21.09
C MET A 63 -9.10 -13.47 21.09
N ARG A 64 -9.85 -13.13 20.03
CA ARG A 64 -11.25 -13.57 19.89
C ARG A 64 -11.38 -15.05 19.60
N ILE A 65 -10.51 -15.62 18.77
CA ILE A 65 -10.51 -17.06 18.47
C ILE A 65 -10.17 -17.88 19.72
N GLU A 66 -9.22 -17.41 20.54
CA GLU A 66 -8.85 -18.07 21.80
C GLU A 66 -9.98 -18.00 22.85
N GLY A 67 -10.78 -16.92 22.83
CA GLY A 67 -11.98 -16.79 23.66
C GLY A 67 -13.22 -17.50 23.12
N ASP A 68 -13.35 -17.61 21.80
CA ASP A 68 -14.46 -18.20 21.07
C ASP A 68 -13.97 -18.84 19.77
N SER A 69 -13.82 -20.17 19.76
CA SER A 69 -13.32 -20.92 18.60
C SER A 69 -14.25 -20.87 17.38
N ASP A 70 -15.51 -20.45 17.57
CA ASP A 70 -16.51 -20.28 16.51
C ASP A 70 -16.53 -18.85 15.94
N PHE A 71 -15.62 -17.97 16.39
CA PHE A 71 -15.45 -16.65 15.82
C PHE A 71 -15.18 -16.74 14.31
N SER A 72 -16.01 -16.05 13.53
CA SER A 72 -16.02 -16.08 12.06
C SER A 72 -15.55 -14.78 11.40
N GLY A 73 -15.32 -13.73 12.20
CA GLY A 73 -14.90 -12.43 11.69
C GLY A 73 -15.67 -11.26 12.25
N THR A 74 -15.18 -10.06 11.96
CA THR A 74 -15.80 -8.78 12.34
C THR A 74 -15.16 -7.64 11.54
N THR A 75 -15.78 -6.46 11.57
CA THR A 75 -15.16 -5.24 11.04
C THR A 75 -14.85 -4.32 12.21
N LEU A 76 -13.61 -3.84 12.27
CA LEU A 76 -13.13 -2.91 13.29
C LEU A 76 -12.79 -1.58 12.65
N ALA A 77 -13.28 -0.50 13.24
CA ALA A 77 -12.80 0.84 12.94
C ALA A 77 -11.62 1.13 13.89
N ILE A 78 -10.43 1.27 13.33
CA ILE A 78 -9.22 1.61 14.10
C ILE A 78 -9.23 3.11 14.40
N ASP A 79 -9.54 3.92 13.38
CA ASP A 79 -9.74 5.36 13.48
C ASP A 79 -10.82 5.86 12.50
N ALA A 80 -10.90 7.17 12.27
CA ALA A 80 -11.91 7.77 11.40
C ALA A 80 -11.72 7.48 9.89
N SER A 81 -10.51 7.08 9.50
CA SER A 81 -10.06 6.86 8.11
C SER A 81 -9.55 5.44 7.87
N THR A 82 -9.26 4.68 8.93
CA THR A 82 -8.72 3.33 8.87
C THR A 82 -9.71 2.33 9.46
N SER A 83 -10.11 1.35 8.65
CA SER A 83 -10.90 0.20 9.10
C SER A 83 -10.28 -1.09 8.63
N CYS A 84 -10.52 -2.18 9.36
CA CYS A 84 -10.17 -3.51 8.91
C CYS A 84 -11.39 -4.44 8.96
N THR A 85 -11.49 -5.34 8.00
CA THR A 85 -12.46 -6.43 7.97
C THR A 85 -11.71 -7.74 8.13
N ILE A 86 -12.03 -8.45 9.21
CA ILE A 86 -11.50 -9.75 9.56
C ILE A 86 -12.51 -10.81 9.14
N THR A 87 -12.07 -11.82 8.42
CA THR A 87 -12.85 -13.03 8.11
C THR A 87 -12.06 -14.25 8.55
N VAL A 88 -12.69 -15.15 9.28
CA VAL A 88 -12.05 -16.37 9.78
C VAL A 88 -12.74 -17.58 9.17
N THR A 89 -11.96 -18.45 8.54
CA THR A 89 -12.42 -19.72 7.96
C THR A 89 -11.54 -20.87 8.40
N GLY A 90 -11.89 -22.10 8.04
CA GLY A 90 -11.11 -23.31 8.35
C GLY A 90 -11.81 -24.27 9.30
N THR A 91 -11.03 -25.12 9.96
CA THR A 91 -11.48 -26.18 10.87
C THR A 91 -11.25 -25.80 12.33
N SER A 92 -11.56 -26.70 13.27
CA SER A 92 -11.28 -26.49 14.70
C SER A 92 -9.79 -26.56 15.05
N GLU A 93 -8.97 -27.18 14.19
CA GLU A 93 -7.53 -27.38 14.42
C GLU A 93 -6.67 -26.37 13.65
N GLN A 94 -7.17 -25.85 12.53
CA GLN A 94 -6.48 -24.86 11.72
C GLN A 94 -7.46 -23.82 11.20
N LYS A 95 -7.13 -22.55 11.42
CA LYS A 95 -7.93 -21.40 10.98
C LYS A 95 -7.12 -20.55 10.02
N THR A 96 -7.79 -20.02 9.00
CA THR A 96 -7.26 -19.00 8.11
C THR A 96 -7.96 -17.69 8.43
N ILE A 97 -7.18 -16.67 8.75
CA ILE A 97 -7.65 -15.30 9.01
C ILE A 97 -7.32 -14.47 7.77
N SER A 98 -8.33 -13.99 7.09
CA SER A 98 -8.19 -12.99 6.02
C SER A 98 -8.52 -11.62 6.59
N ILE A 99 -7.58 -10.68 6.44
CA ILE A 99 -7.71 -9.30 6.92
C ILE A 99 -7.63 -8.38 5.72
N SER A 100 -8.65 -7.54 5.56
CA SER A 100 -8.66 -6.47 4.57
C SER A 100 -8.62 -5.14 5.30
N VAL A 101 -7.61 -4.32 5.04
CA VAL A 101 -7.45 -3.00 5.66
C VAL A 101 -7.74 -1.93 4.63
N ASP A 102 -8.65 -1.03 4.96
CA ASP A 102 -9.01 0.13 4.16
C ASP A 102 -8.52 1.40 4.87
N TYR A 103 -7.67 2.17 4.20
CA TYR A 103 -7.17 3.47 4.63
C TYR A 103 -7.37 4.51 3.53
N GLY A 104 -8.45 5.30 3.64
CA GLY A 104 -8.83 6.24 2.58
C GLY A 104 -9.14 5.51 1.26
N ASP A 105 -8.34 5.78 0.22
CA ASP A 105 -8.44 5.11 -1.10
C ASP A 105 -7.47 3.91 -1.24
N TYR A 106 -6.66 3.63 -0.21
CA TYR A 106 -5.72 2.51 -0.18
C TYR A 106 -6.39 1.31 0.50
N SER A 107 -6.27 0.14 -0.12
CA SER A 107 -6.75 -1.12 0.45
C SER A 107 -5.69 -2.19 0.29
N GLN A 108 -5.45 -2.96 1.35
CA GLN A 108 -4.46 -4.03 1.37
C GLN A 108 -5.01 -5.26 2.09
N ASN A 109 -4.72 -6.43 1.54
CA ASN A 109 -5.15 -7.70 2.13
C ASN A 109 -3.96 -8.45 2.70
N TYR A 110 -4.26 -9.18 3.78
CA TYR A 110 -3.32 -10.04 4.46
C TYR A 110 -4.00 -11.36 4.82
N GLU A 111 -3.20 -12.41 4.91
CA GLU A 111 -3.64 -13.72 5.34
C GLU A 111 -2.72 -14.28 6.43
N ALA A 112 -3.34 -14.78 7.49
CA ALA A 112 -2.67 -15.52 8.55
C ALA A 112 -3.21 -16.94 8.63
N ILE A 113 -2.32 -17.91 8.88
CA ILE A 113 -2.71 -19.29 9.19
C ILE A 113 -2.37 -19.54 10.66
N LEU A 114 -3.37 -19.99 11.42
CA LEU A 114 -3.23 -20.37 12.82
C LEU A 114 -3.47 -21.86 12.99
N ASN A 115 -2.64 -22.51 13.80
CA ASN A 115 -2.99 -23.80 14.39
C ASN A 115 -3.61 -23.56 15.76
N ILE A 116 -4.72 -24.24 16.05
CA ILE A 116 -5.41 -24.13 17.33
C ILE A 116 -5.07 -25.36 18.17
N VAL A 117 -4.48 -25.12 19.34
CA VAL A 117 -4.13 -26.13 20.32
C VAL A 117 -5.12 -26.05 21.47
N GLN A 118 -5.88 -27.12 21.69
CA GLN A 118 -6.80 -27.22 22.81
C GLN A 118 -6.18 -28.02 23.96
N ASP A 119 -6.07 -27.40 25.13
CA ASP A 119 -5.74 -28.08 26.39
C ASP A 119 -6.91 -27.94 27.38
N GLY A 120 -7.77 -28.96 27.43
CA GLY A 120 -9.03 -28.92 28.18
C GLY A 120 -10.02 -27.93 27.58
N SER A 121 -10.36 -26.87 28.32
CA SER A 121 -11.26 -25.79 27.89
C SER A 121 -10.52 -24.53 27.43
N VAL A 122 -9.19 -24.57 27.40
CA VAL A 122 -8.35 -23.45 26.95
C VAL A 122 -7.97 -23.68 25.50
N TYR A 123 -8.15 -22.65 24.67
CA TYR A 123 -7.70 -22.62 23.29
C TYR A 123 -6.50 -21.68 23.21
N ASN A 124 -5.37 -22.18 22.70
CA ASN A 124 -4.21 -21.39 22.34
C ASN A 124 -4.04 -21.41 20.82
N SER A 125 -3.50 -20.34 20.26
CA SER A 125 -3.21 -20.26 18.84
C SER A 125 -1.71 -20.13 18.58
N ASP A 126 -1.22 -20.92 17.62
CA ASP A 126 0.15 -20.84 17.12
C ASP A 126 0.11 -20.25 15.70
N LEU A 127 0.72 -19.08 15.52
CA LEU A 127 0.85 -18.44 14.21
C LEU A 127 1.81 -19.24 13.32
N VAL A 128 1.30 -19.76 12.21
CA VAL A 128 2.04 -20.58 11.24
C VAL A 128 2.63 -19.70 10.13
N SER A 129 1.81 -18.80 9.59
CA SER A 129 2.21 -17.88 8.53
C SER A 129 1.44 -16.58 8.65
N TRP A 130 2.06 -15.51 8.12
CA TRP A 130 1.49 -14.18 7.99
C TRP A 130 2.08 -13.54 6.74
N GLU A 131 1.23 -13.20 5.77
CA GLU A 131 1.66 -12.61 4.52
C GLU A 131 0.66 -11.61 3.96
N GLU A 132 1.18 -10.68 3.16
CA GLU A 132 0.38 -9.79 2.31
C GLU A 132 -0.02 -10.52 1.03
N VAL A 133 -1.28 -10.35 0.58
CA VAL A 133 -1.87 -11.11 -0.55
C VAL A 133 -2.50 -10.21 -1.61
#